data_AF-A0A432HHG4-F1
#
_entry.id   AF-A0A432HHG4-F1
#
_cell.length_a   1.000
_cell.length_b   1.000
_cell.length_c   1.000
_cell.angle_alpha   90.00
_cell.angle_beta   90.00
_cell.angle_gamma   90.00
#
_symmetry.space_group_name_H-M   'P 1'
#
loop_
_entity.id
_entity.type
_entity.pdbx_description
1 polymer ?
#
loop_
_entity_poly.entity_id
_entity_poly.type
_entity_poly.pdbx_seq_one_letter_code
_entity_poly.pdbx_strand_id
1 'polypeptide(L)'
;MKWSDEAEAAVKKVPLFVRKRVRTRVEKEAAEQGKHLITIAEVKATQTRFLNKQGHDIKGYQVERCFGQSGCPNRAVISDQLATKIDTLFKEADILGFLRQTVTGNLKFHHEFRVSLADCPNACSQPQIRDIGIIGAAVPHVSGEACSDCEACIDECREDAVVLMKNGAGPRIDYRRCLSCGRCMAVCPTGTLTTGQTGYRVQLGGKLGRHPRLARELPGVFSADQVVNIVRACIALYKKKSTAGARFSEILTGADVDRIAGQAGVQPISQ
;
A
#
# COMPACT_ATOMS: atom_id res chain seq x y z
N MET A 1 30.47 -11.83 -8.27
CA MET A 1 31.25 -12.90 -7.60
C MET A 1 31.12 -14.18 -8.39
N LYS A 2 32.09 -15.09 -8.29
CA LYS A 2 31.95 -16.43 -8.87
C LYS A 2 31.18 -17.32 -7.89
N TRP A 3 30.32 -18.19 -8.41
CA TRP A 3 29.58 -19.19 -7.63
C TRP A 3 30.07 -20.58 -8.03
N SER A 4 30.21 -21.49 -7.07
CA SER A 4 30.46 -22.90 -7.38
C SER A 4 29.19 -23.58 -7.91
N ASP A 5 29.35 -24.68 -8.65
CA ASP A 5 28.23 -25.42 -9.23
C ASP A 5 27.27 -25.94 -8.15
N GLU A 6 27.78 -26.35 -6.99
CA GLU A 6 26.99 -26.79 -5.85
C GLU A 6 26.19 -25.63 -5.24
N ALA A 7 26.79 -24.44 -5.15
CA ALA A 7 26.13 -23.25 -4.65
C ALA A 7 25.00 -22.81 -5.59
N GLU A 8 25.25 -22.85 -6.91
CA GLU A 8 24.25 -22.59 -7.95
C GLU A 8 23.09 -23.59 -7.89
N ALA A 9 23.39 -24.88 -7.78
CA ALA A 9 22.39 -25.93 -7.65
C ALA A 9 21.52 -25.75 -6.39
N ALA A 10 22.12 -25.31 -5.28
CA ALA A 10 21.38 -25.03 -4.06
C ALA A 10 20.42 -23.84 -4.21
N VAL A 11 20.86 -22.73 -4.83
CA VAL A 11 19.99 -21.56 -5.05
C VAL A 11 18.88 -21.86 -6.05
N LYS A 12 19.12 -22.73 -7.05
CA LYS A 12 18.06 -23.18 -7.97
C LYS A 12 16.91 -23.89 -7.26
N LYS A 13 17.13 -24.50 -6.09
CA LYS A 13 16.05 -25.11 -5.27
C LYS A 13 15.20 -24.09 -4.50
N VAL A 14 15.67 -22.86 -4.33
CA VAL A 14 14.89 -21.77 -3.70
C VAL A 14 13.75 -21.34 -4.63
N PRO A 15 12.55 -20.97 -4.14
CA PRO A 15 11.48 -20.48 -5.00
C PRO A 15 11.91 -19.25 -5.81
N LEU A 16 11.51 -19.23 -7.08
CA LEU A 16 12.02 -18.28 -8.09
C LEU A 16 11.93 -16.81 -7.65
N PHE A 17 10.83 -16.42 -7.02
CA PHE A 17 10.57 -15.05 -6.54
C PHE A 17 11.45 -14.62 -5.35
N VAL A 18 12.11 -15.56 -4.64
CA VAL A 18 13.03 -15.27 -3.53
C VAL A 18 14.50 -15.39 -3.94
N ARG A 19 14.80 -16.11 -5.03
CA ARG A 19 16.19 -16.40 -5.48
C ARG A 19 17.05 -15.16 -5.57
N LYS A 20 16.54 -14.08 -6.15
CA LYS A 20 17.29 -12.81 -6.28
C LYS A 20 17.70 -12.27 -4.91
N ARG A 21 16.77 -12.25 -3.93
CA ARG A 21 17.05 -11.80 -2.56
C ARG A 21 18.07 -12.69 -1.86
N VAL A 22 17.95 -14.02 -2.02
CA VAL A 22 18.91 -14.97 -1.45
C VAL A 22 20.30 -14.74 -2.02
N ARG A 23 20.44 -14.63 -3.36
CA ARG A 23 21.73 -14.35 -4.01
C ARG A 23 22.35 -13.06 -3.52
N THR A 24 21.60 -11.96 -3.55
CA THR A 24 22.09 -10.64 -3.10
C THR A 24 22.57 -10.68 -1.65
N ARG A 25 21.89 -11.42 -0.77
CA ARG A 25 22.31 -11.55 0.63
C ARG A 25 23.58 -12.39 0.79
N VAL A 26 23.65 -13.55 0.12
CA VAL A 26 24.86 -14.41 0.16
C VAL A 26 26.06 -13.64 -0.38
N GLU A 27 25.89 -12.93 -1.50
CA GLU A 27 26.94 -12.10 -2.10
C GLU A 27 27.39 -10.97 -1.17
N LYS A 28 26.44 -10.29 -0.52
CA LYS A 28 26.77 -9.25 0.46
C LYS A 28 27.58 -9.79 1.63
N GLU A 29 27.13 -10.88 2.25
CA GLU A 29 27.82 -11.48 3.42
C GLU A 29 29.20 -12.06 3.04
N ALA A 30 29.33 -12.62 1.83
CA ALA A 30 30.60 -13.07 1.30
C ALA A 30 31.56 -11.88 1.04
N ALA A 31 31.03 -10.76 0.52
CA ALA A 31 31.81 -9.56 0.24
C ALA A 31 32.38 -8.96 1.53
N GLU A 32 31.55 -8.87 2.57
CA GLU A 32 31.93 -8.39 3.91
C GLU A 32 33.03 -9.25 4.55
N GLN A 33 33.15 -10.51 4.13
CA GLN A 33 34.21 -11.43 4.55
C GLN A 33 35.42 -11.47 3.59
N GLY A 34 35.47 -10.58 2.58
CA GLY A 34 36.54 -10.54 1.59
C GLY A 34 36.57 -11.75 0.65
N LYS A 35 35.47 -12.48 0.51
CA LYS A 35 35.39 -13.68 -0.35
C LYS A 35 35.00 -13.29 -1.77
N HIS A 36 35.69 -13.89 -2.74
CA HIS A 36 35.43 -13.69 -4.17
C HIS A 36 34.74 -14.88 -4.84
N LEU A 37 34.74 -16.03 -4.17
CA LEU A 37 34.06 -17.27 -4.57
C LEU A 37 33.01 -17.63 -3.52
N ILE A 38 31.78 -17.88 -3.99
CA ILE A 38 30.67 -18.36 -3.16
C ILE A 38 30.58 -19.87 -3.34
N THR A 39 30.82 -20.59 -2.26
CA THR A 39 30.64 -22.04 -2.19
C THR A 39 29.34 -22.38 -1.46
N ILE A 40 29.01 -23.67 -1.42
CA ILE A 40 27.88 -24.17 -0.64
C ILE A 40 27.99 -23.82 0.85
N ALA A 41 29.21 -23.63 1.38
CA ALA A 41 29.43 -23.25 2.77
C ALA A 41 28.90 -21.85 3.04
N GLU A 42 29.15 -20.87 2.17
CA GLU A 42 28.61 -19.51 2.29
C GLU A 42 27.09 -19.50 2.21
N VAL A 43 26.51 -20.28 1.28
CA VAL A 43 25.06 -20.40 1.12
C VAL A 43 24.43 -20.97 2.39
N LYS A 44 24.96 -22.09 2.91
CA LYS A 44 24.46 -22.72 4.14
C LYS A 44 24.66 -21.83 5.36
N ALA A 45 25.82 -21.18 5.49
CA ALA A 45 26.09 -20.28 6.61
C ALA A 45 25.14 -19.07 6.60
N THR A 46 24.88 -18.50 5.43
CA THR A 46 23.90 -17.43 5.23
C THR A 46 22.48 -17.90 5.57
N GLN A 47 22.10 -19.10 5.11
CA GLN A 47 20.80 -19.70 5.42
C GLN A 47 20.62 -19.91 6.93
N THR A 48 21.62 -20.50 7.61
CA THR A 48 21.60 -20.70 9.06
C THR A 48 21.52 -19.39 9.81
N ARG A 49 22.32 -18.38 9.43
CA ARG A 49 22.24 -17.03 10.00
C ARG A 49 20.86 -16.42 9.80
N PHE A 50 20.30 -16.51 8.60
CA PHE A 50 18.97 -15.98 8.31
C PHE A 50 17.88 -16.64 9.14
N LEU A 51 17.90 -17.96 9.27
CA LEU A 51 16.93 -18.70 10.08
C LEU A 51 17.06 -18.37 11.57
N ASN A 52 18.29 -18.18 12.07
CA ASN A 52 18.56 -17.96 13.49
C ASN A 52 18.49 -16.48 13.92
N LYS A 53 18.73 -15.53 13.01
CA LYS A 53 18.77 -14.08 13.29
C LYS A 53 17.58 -13.29 12.70
N GLN A 54 16.44 -13.93 12.43
CA GLN A 54 15.26 -13.22 11.88
C GLN A 54 14.91 -11.95 12.68
N GLY A 55 15.18 -11.92 13.99
CA GLY A 55 14.94 -10.77 14.86
C GLY A 55 15.81 -9.53 14.61
N HIS A 56 17.01 -9.68 14.03
CA HIS A 56 17.98 -8.56 13.92
C HIS A 56 17.72 -7.67 12.68
N ASP A 57 17.14 -8.24 11.61
CA ASP A 57 16.86 -7.52 10.36
C ASP A 57 15.50 -6.81 10.34
N ILE A 58 14.72 -6.94 11.42
CA ILE A 58 13.37 -6.39 11.51
C ILE A 58 13.43 -4.92 11.89
N LYS A 59 12.81 -4.08 11.06
CA LYS A 59 12.72 -2.63 11.26
C LYS A 59 11.52 -2.25 12.14
N GLY A 60 10.61 -3.21 12.35
CA GLY A 60 9.36 -3.05 13.08
C GLY A 60 8.19 -2.61 12.20
N TYR A 61 8.47 -1.95 11.07
CA TYR A 61 7.45 -1.54 10.11
C TYR A 61 7.99 -1.53 8.67
N GLN A 62 7.08 -1.47 7.71
CA GLN A 62 7.36 -1.30 6.28
C GLN A 62 6.44 -0.24 5.68
N VAL A 63 7.01 0.69 4.92
CA VAL A 63 6.27 1.64 4.08
C VAL A 63 6.62 1.35 2.63
N GLU A 64 5.69 0.74 1.90
CA GLU A 64 5.87 0.39 0.49
C GLU A 64 5.16 1.38 -0.42
N ARG A 65 5.72 1.65 -1.60
CA ARG A 65 5.11 2.52 -2.61
C ARG A 65 5.05 1.83 -3.96
N CYS A 66 4.10 2.25 -4.79
CA CYS A 66 4.11 1.92 -6.21
C CYS A 66 5.19 2.71 -6.97
N PHE A 67 5.40 2.39 -8.25
CA PHE A 67 6.36 3.08 -9.12
C PHE A 67 5.87 4.45 -9.63
N GLY A 68 4.88 5.07 -8.96
CA GLY A 68 4.26 6.33 -9.38
C GLY A 68 5.27 7.46 -9.57
N GLN A 69 6.19 7.62 -8.62
CA GLN A 69 7.25 8.65 -8.65
C GLN A 69 8.21 8.51 -9.84
N SER A 70 8.27 7.33 -10.47
CA SER A 70 9.08 7.07 -11.66
C SER A 70 8.37 7.50 -12.96
N GLY A 71 7.29 8.28 -12.88
CA GLY A 71 6.60 8.83 -14.05
C GLY A 71 5.45 7.96 -14.58
N CYS A 72 4.77 7.19 -13.73
CA CYS A 72 3.63 6.39 -14.16
C CYS A 72 2.50 7.29 -14.71
N PRO A 73 1.92 7.01 -15.89
CA PRO A 73 0.86 7.84 -16.48
C PRO A 73 -0.50 7.64 -15.80
N ASN A 74 -0.64 6.61 -14.96
CA ASN A 74 -1.92 6.22 -14.37
C ASN A 74 -2.23 6.93 -13.05
N ARG A 75 -1.37 7.85 -12.59
CA ARG A 75 -1.48 8.50 -11.28
C ARG A 75 -2.76 9.33 -11.21
N ALA A 76 -3.63 9.02 -10.25
CA ALA A 76 -4.80 9.82 -9.93
C ALA A 76 -4.41 11.01 -9.04
N VAL A 77 -3.35 10.86 -8.24
CA VAL A 77 -2.77 11.94 -7.43
C VAL A 77 -1.25 11.93 -7.52
N ILE A 78 -0.67 13.13 -7.43
CA ILE A 78 0.78 13.34 -7.35
C ILE A 78 1.09 13.73 -5.91
N SER A 79 1.72 12.83 -5.15
CA SER A 79 2.21 13.19 -3.82
C SER A 79 3.47 12.46 -3.47
N ASP A 80 4.56 13.19 -3.59
CA ASP A 80 5.87 12.60 -3.36
C ASP A 80 6.25 12.58 -1.87
N GLN A 81 5.58 13.38 -1.04
CA GLN A 81 5.93 13.56 0.38
C GLN A 81 5.14 12.69 1.37
N LEU A 82 3.96 12.17 1.00
CA LEU A 82 3.10 11.46 1.97
C LEU A 82 3.78 10.24 2.59
N ALA A 83 4.48 9.42 1.79
CA ALA A 83 5.18 8.26 2.35
C ALA A 83 6.33 8.66 3.29
N THR A 84 7.00 9.78 3.03
CA THR A 84 8.06 10.32 3.91
C THR A 84 7.46 10.80 5.24
N LYS A 85 6.31 11.48 5.20
CA LYS A 85 5.57 11.86 6.43
C LYS A 85 5.18 10.62 7.23
N ILE A 86 4.65 9.59 6.58
CA ILE A 86 4.28 8.32 7.22
C ILE A 86 5.50 7.61 7.81
N ASP A 87 6.58 7.48 7.06
CA ASP A 87 7.83 6.87 7.55
C ASP A 87 8.36 7.59 8.81
N THR A 88 8.28 8.92 8.82
CA THR A 88 8.65 9.74 9.99
C THR A 88 7.76 9.41 11.20
N LEU A 89 6.43 9.33 11.02
CA LEU A 89 5.52 8.92 12.10
C LEU A 89 5.86 7.55 12.69
N PHE A 90 6.20 6.58 11.84
CA PHE A 90 6.56 5.23 12.29
C PHE A 90 7.89 5.20 13.06
N LYS A 91 8.87 6.02 12.65
CA LYS A 91 10.13 6.20 13.37
C LYS A 91 9.91 6.83 14.75
N GLU A 92 9.18 7.94 14.80
CA GLU A 92 8.83 8.62 16.06
C GLU A 92 8.03 7.72 16.99
N ALA A 93 7.18 6.86 16.43
CA ALA A 93 6.42 5.89 17.20
C ALA A 93 7.25 4.69 17.70
N ASP A 94 8.52 4.53 17.33
CA ASP A 94 9.37 3.40 17.76
C ASP A 94 8.63 2.04 17.78
N ILE A 95 8.08 1.64 16.62
CA ILE A 95 7.36 0.36 16.50
C ILE A 95 8.27 -0.83 16.80
N LEU A 96 9.56 -0.72 16.48
CA LEU A 96 10.53 -1.77 16.78
C LEU A 96 10.71 -1.97 18.29
N GLY A 97 10.91 -0.89 19.04
CA GLY A 97 10.99 -0.96 20.50
C GLY A 97 9.71 -1.53 21.12
N PHE A 98 8.54 -1.08 20.66
CA PHE A 98 7.25 -1.63 21.07
C PHE A 98 7.14 -3.13 20.83
N LEU A 99 7.50 -3.61 19.64
CA LEU A 99 7.48 -5.03 19.29
C LEU A 99 8.45 -5.84 20.16
N ARG A 100 9.65 -5.33 20.42
CA ARG A 100 10.64 -6.01 21.30
C ARG A 100 10.14 -6.15 22.73
N GLN A 101 9.32 -5.22 23.21
CA GLN A 101 8.74 -5.25 24.55
C GLN A 101 7.53 -6.20 24.65
N THR A 102 6.75 -6.36 23.57
CA THR A 102 5.45 -7.03 23.61
C THR A 102 5.43 -8.43 23.01
N VAL A 103 6.44 -8.79 22.22
CA VAL A 103 6.54 -10.11 21.58
C VAL A 103 7.52 -10.99 22.36
N THR A 104 7.06 -12.17 22.76
CA THR A 104 7.92 -13.17 23.39
C THR A 104 8.83 -13.85 22.37
N GLY A 105 10.13 -13.87 22.64
CA GLY A 105 11.13 -14.53 21.80
C GLY A 105 11.58 -13.66 20.61
N ASN A 106 12.13 -14.31 19.58
CA ASN A 106 12.67 -13.60 18.42
C ASN A 106 11.57 -13.01 17.55
N LEU A 107 11.72 -11.73 17.19
CA LEU A 107 10.86 -11.09 16.19
C LEU A 107 10.99 -11.80 14.83
N LYS A 108 9.89 -11.82 14.08
CA LYS A 108 9.76 -12.41 12.74
C LYS A 108 9.16 -11.38 11.79
N PHE A 109 9.43 -11.50 10.49
CA PHE A 109 8.98 -10.54 9.46
C PHE A 109 7.46 -10.33 9.38
N HIS A 110 6.66 -11.27 9.90
CA HIS A 110 5.21 -11.10 9.96
C HIS A 110 4.75 -10.22 11.13
N HIS A 111 5.62 -9.88 12.08
CA HIS A 111 5.30 -8.90 13.14
C HIS A 111 5.41 -7.46 12.65
N GLU A 112 6.09 -7.19 11.52
CA GLU A 112 6.22 -5.83 11.02
C GLU A 112 4.87 -5.23 10.63
N PHE A 113 4.61 -4.02 11.11
CA PHE A 113 3.44 -3.24 10.73
C PHE A 113 3.60 -2.73 9.30
N ARG A 114 2.64 -2.99 8.41
CA ARG A 114 2.81 -2.69 6.98
C ARG A 114 1.84 -1.63 6.47
N VAL A 115 2.40 -0.60 5.85
CA VAL A 115 1.67 0.43 5.12
C VAL A 115 2.06 0.36 3.65
N SER A 116 1.11 0.50 2.74
CA SER A 116 1.44 0.75 1.34
C SER A 116 0.63 1.85 0.70
N LEU A 117 1.28 2.53 -0.25
CA LEU A 117 0.74 3.65 -0.99
C LEU A 117 0.72 3.34 -2.48
N ALA A 118 -0.42 3.55 -3.13
CA ALA A 118 -0.58 3.54 -4.57
C ALA A 118 -1.15 4.88 -5.02
N ASP A 119 -0.58 5.47 -6.08
CA ASP A 119 -1.01 6.78 -6.57
C ASP A 119 -2.32 6.70 -7.38
N CYS A 120 -2.87 5.50 -7.59
CA CYS A 120 -4.12 5.28 -8.34
C CYS A 120 -4.78 3.93 -8.00
N PRO A 121 -6.03 3.71 -8.46
CA PRO A 121 -6.77 2.47 -8.19
C PRO A 121 -6.18 1.17 -8.75
N ASN A 122 -5.21 1.24 -9.68
CA ASN A 122 -4.48 0.05 -10.14
C ASN A 122 -3.70 -0.63 -8.99
N ALA A 123 -3.42 0.11 -7.91
CA ALA A 123 -3.01 -0.47 -6.63
C ALA A 123 -1.78 -1.39 -6.68
N CYS A 124 -0.78 -1.08 -7.52
CA CYS A 124 0.38 -1.96 -7.76
C CYS A 124 1.20 -2.30 -6.50
N SER A 125 1.13 -1.49 -5.45
CA SER A 125 1.76 -1.73 -4.13
C SER A 125 0.90 -2.58 -3.18
N GLN A 126 -0.18 -3.18 -3.69
CA GLN A 126 -1.05 -4.13 -2.98
C GLN A 126 -1.67 -3.60 -1.66
N PRO A 127 -2.22 -2.37 -1.61
CA PRO A 127 -2.84 -1.77 -0.43
C PRO A 127 -3.93 -2.62 0.22
N GLN A 128 -4.67 -3.40 -0.57
CA GLN A 128 -5.77 -4.24 -0.11
C GLN A 128 -5.35 -5.33 0.88
N ILE A 129 -4.06 -5.68 0.93
CA ILE A 129 -3.52 -6.78 1.76
C ILE A 129 -2.43 -6.30 2.73
N ARG A 130 -2.45 -5.01 3.09
CA ARG A 130 -1.56 -4.39 4.09
C ARG A 130 -2.35 -3.90 5.30
N ASP A 131 -1.68 -3.68 6.42
CA ASP A 131 -2.34 -3.22 7.66
C ASP A 131 -2.99 -1.84 7.43
N ILE A 132 -2.34 -0.97 6.65
CA ILE A 132 -2.92 0.27 6.11
C ILE A 132 -2.62 0.33 4.61
N GLY A 133 -3.66 0.40 3.79
CA GLY A 133 -3.58 0.64 2.35
C GLY A 133 -4.06 2.04 2.01
N ILE A 134 -3.30 2.76 1.17
CA ILE A 134 -3.61 4.13 0.76
C ILE A 134 -3.63 4.17 -0.77
N ILE A 135 -4.74 4.63 -1.35
CA ILE A 135 -4.98 4.63 -2.79
C ILE A 135 -5.35 6.04 -3.23
N GLY A 136 -4.58 6.60 -4.16
CA GLY A 136 -4.86 7.90 -4.78
C GLY A 136 -6.22 7.91 -5.50
N ALA A 137 -6.95 9.00 -5.32
CA ALA A 137 -8.28 9.18 -5.88
C ALA A 137 -8.47 10.61 -6.41
N ALA A 138 -9.11 10.70 -7.57
CA ALA A 138 -9.62 11.92 -8.17
C ALA A 138 -11.09 11.69 -8.54
N VAL A 139 -11.99 12.28 -7.75
CA VAL A 139 -13.44 12.12 -7.89
C VAL A 139 -13.92 13.01 -9.03
N PRO A 140 -14.61 12.44 -10.04
CA PRO A 140 -15.18 13.25 -11.10
C PRO A 140 -16.36 14.09 -10.64
N HIS A 141 -16.39 15.33 -11.12
CA HIS A 141 -17.44 16.32 -10.91
C HIS A 141 -18.05 16.73 -12.26
N VAL A 142 -19.37 16.77 -12.32
CA VAL A 142 -20.10 17.26 -13.50
C VAL A 142 -20.28 18.77 -13.34
N SER A 143 -19.66 19.54 -14.22
CA SER A 143 -19.74 21.00 -14.23
C SER A 143 -21.02 21.49 -14.92
N GLY A 144 -21.19 22.81 -15.03
CA GLY A 144 -22.27 23.42 -15.83
C GLY A 144 -21.99 23.50 -17.33
N GLU A 145 -20.81 23.06 -17.79
CA GLU A 145 -20.42 23.16 -19.20
C GLU A 145 -21.20 22.17 -20.08
N ALA A 146 -21.64 22.63 -21.25
CA ALA A 146 -22.43 21.84 -22.17
C ALA A 146 -21.67 20.60 -22.67
N CYS A 147 -22.30 19.43 -22.58
CA CYS A 147 -21.75 18.19 -23.13
C CYS A 147 -21.87 18.18 -24.66
N SER A 148 -20.84 17.67 -25.34
CA SER A 148 -20.85 17.48 -26.79
C SER A 148 -21.34 16.11 -27.24
N ASP A 149 -21.75 15.24 -26.29
CA ASP A 149 -22.17 13.86 -26.53
C ASP A 149 -21.14 13.01 -27.32
N CYS A 150 -19.85 13.31 -27.18
CA CYS A 150 -18.77 12.63 -27.91
C CYS A 150 -18.40 11.22 -27.40
N GLU A 151 -19.05 10.78 -26.31
CA GLU A 151 -18.87 9.46 -25.67
C GLU A 151 -17.47 9.12 -25.14
N ALA A 152 -16.46 9.98 -25.32
CA ALA A 152 -15.07 9.71 -24.89
C ALA A 152 -14.92 9.32 -23.41
N CYS A 153 -15.74 9.90 -22.53
CA CYS A 153 -15.73 9.56 -21.10
C CYS A 153 -16.32 8.17 -20.78
N ILE A 154 -17.21 7.66 -21.63
CA ILE A 154 -17.75 6.29 -21.56
C ILE A 154 -16.66 5.32 -22.00
N ASP A 155 -16.07 5.55 -23.17
CA ASP A 155 -15.04 4.69 -23.76
C ASP A 155 -13.82 4.53 -22.85
N GLU A 156 -13.42 5.61 -22.17
CA GLU A 156 -12.29 5.59 -21.23
C GLU A 156 -12.63 4.90 -19.89
N CYS A 157 -13.91 4.75 -19.54
CA CYS A 157 -14.33 4.23 -18.24
C CYS A 157 -14.33 2.70 -18.20
N ARG A 158 -13.22 2.13 -17.72
CA ARG A 158 -13.06 0.66 -17.53
C ARG A 158 -14.00 0.00 -16.51
N GLU A 159 -14.77 0.80 -15.77
CA GLU A 159 -15.70 0.34 -14.72
C GLU A 159 -17.16 0.51 -15.14
N ASP A 160 -17.40 0.91 -16.39
CA ASP A 160 -18.71 1.24 -16.95
C ASP A 160 -19.49 2.31 -16.14
N ALA A 161 -18.79 3.09 -15.31
CA ALA A 161 -19.38 3.97 -14.31
C ALA A 161 -19.99 5.25 -14.89
N VAL A 162 -19.73 5.57 -16.15
CA VAL A 162 -20.22 6.79 -16.81
C VAL A 162 -21.32 6.42 -17.81
N VAL A 163 -22.44 7.14 -17.75
CA VAL A 163 -23.57 6.98 -18.68
C VAL A 163 -23.96 8.36 -19.21
N LEU A 164 -24.14 8.52 -20.52
CA LEU A 164 -24.69 9.75 -21.08
C LEU A 164 -26.21 9.76 -21.00
N MET A 165 -26.75 10.83 -20.44
CA MET A 165 -28.19 11.06 -20.36
C MET A 165 -28.68 11.71 -21.66
N LYS A 166 -29.87 11.34 -22.11
CA LYS A 166 -30.49 11.91 -23.32
C LYS A 166 -30.78 13.41 -23.16
N ASN A 167 -31.00 14.08 -24.29
CA ASN A 167 -31.44 15.49 -24.38
C ASN A 167 -30.45 16.51 -23.78
N GLY A 168 -29.13 16.26 -23.90
CA GLY A 168 -28.11 17.21 -23.47
C GLY A 168 -27.94 17.35 -21.96
N ALA A 169 -28.51 16.43 -21.16
CA ALA A 169 -28.34 16.41 -19.71
C ALA A 169 -26.93 15.98 -19.25
N GLY A 170 -26.07 15.57 -20.19
CA GLY A 170 -24.67 15.26 -19.95
C GLY A 170 -24.41 13.93 -19.23
N PRO A 171 -23.19 13.70 -18.77
CA PRO A 171 -22.78 12.44 -18.16
C PRO A 171 -23.28 12.31 -16.72
N ARG A 172 -23.80 11.13 -16.39
CA ARG A 172 -24.12 10.69 -15.02
C ARG A 172 -23.11 9.64 -14.58
N ILE A 173 -22.69 9.72 -13.31
CA ILE A 173 -21.66 8.85 -12.74
C ILE A 173 -22.30 7.92 -11.70
N ASP A 174 -22.12 6.61 -11.85
CA ASP A 174 -22.42 5.62 -10.82
C ASP A 174 -21.22 5.49 -9.87
N TYR A 175 -21.25 6.24 -8.77
CA TYR A 175 -20.18 6.25 -7.77
C TYR A 175 -19.98 4.90 -7.07
N ARG A 176 -20.91 3.93 -7.19
CA ARG A 176 -20.71 2.57 -6.66
C ARG A 176 -19.75 1.75 -7.52
N ARG A 177 -19.61 2.09 -8.80
CA ARG A 177 -18.68 1.47 -9.75
C ARG A 177 -17.42 2.30 -9.96
N CYS A 178 -17.55 3.63 -9.86
CA CYS A 178 -16.43 4.54 -10.05
C CYS A 178 -15.31 4.29 -9.04
N LEU A 179 -14.12 3.94 -9.52
CA LEU A 179 -12.93 3.81 -8.67
C LEU A 179 -12.23 5.15 -8.37
N SER A 180 -12.76 6.28 -8.85
CA SER A 180 -12.15 7.61 -8.74
C SER A 180 -10.74 7.68 -9.35
N CYS A 181 -10.56 7.08 -10.54
CA CYS A 181 -9.28 7.09 -11.27
C CYS A 181 -9.02 8.38 -12.05
N GLY A 182 -10.06 9.19 -12.27
CA GLY A 182 -10.02 10.49 -12.92
C GLY A 182 -9.83 10.52 -14.44
N ARG A 183 -9.78 9.37 -15.13
CA ARG A 183 -9.51 9.34 -16.57
C ARG A 183 -10.59 9.97 -17.44
N CYS A 184 -11.86 9.76 -17.07
CA CYS A 184 -13.00 10.36 -17.79
C CYS A 184 -12.93 11.89 -17.87
N MET A 185 -12.33 12.55 -16.88
CA MET A 185 -12.16 14.00 -16.85
C MET A 185 -11.03 14.45 -17.79
N ALA A 186 -9.95 13.68 -17.87
CA ALA A 186 -8.81 13.98 -18.73
C ALA A 186 -9.14 13.90 -20.22
N VAL A 187 -10.14 13.10 -20.59
CA VAL A 187 -10.59 12.92 -21.98
C VAL A 187 -11.80 13.79 -22.35
N CYS A 188 -12.38 14.55 -21.41
CA CYS A 188 -13.56 15.37 -21.67
C CYS A 188 -13.16 16.68 -22.38
N PRO A 189 -13.48 16.87 -23.68
CA PRO A 189 -13.00 18.03 -24.44
C PRO A 189 -13.73 19.33 -24.08
N THR A 190 -14.96 19.23 -23.56
CA THR A 190 -15.80 20.37 -23.22
C THR A 190 -15.59 20.86 -21.79
N GLY A 191 -14.92 20.08 -20.93
CA GLY A 191 -14.88 20.35 -19.50
C GLY A 191 -16.21 20.13 -18.79
N THR A 192 -17.15 19.37 -19.36
CA THR A 192 -18.37 18.92 -18.66
C THR A 192 -18.02 18.00 -17.47
N LEU A 193 -16.97 17.17 -17.62
CA LEU A 193 -16.37 16.44 -16.51
C LEU A 193 -15.08 17.11 -16.08
N THR A 194 -15.03 17.54 -14.83
CA THR A 194 -13.88 18.22 -14.21
C THR A 194 -13.49 17.55 -12.90
N THR A 195 -12.30 17.88 -12.42
CA THR A 195 -11.77 17.38 -11.15
C THR A 195 -12.55 17.95 -9.98
N GLY A 196 -13.26 17.07 -9.26
CA GLY A 196 -13.84 17.36 -7.96
C GLY A 196 -12.84 17.14 -6.84
N GLN A 197 -13.24 16.41 -5.80
CA GLN A 197 -12.37 16.11 -4.67
C GLN A 197 -11.19 15.21 -5.08
N THR A 198 -9.98 15.59 -4.67
CA THR A 198 -8.77 14.77 -4.85
C THR A 198 -8.15 14.43 -3.50
N GLY A 199 -7.47 13.29 -3.42
CA GLY A 199 -6.83 12.84 -2.20
C GLY A 199 -6.64 11.33 -2.20
N TYR A 200 -6.95 10.68 -1.07
CA TYR A 200 -6.71 9.27 -0.88
C TYR A 200 -7.94 8.55 -0.33
N ARG A 201 -8.21 7.39 -0.89
CA ARG A 201 -9.02 6.34 -0.26
C ARG A 201 -8.10 5.56 0.68
N VAL A 202 -8.60 5.21 1.88
CA VAL A 202 -7.82 4.50 2.90
C VAL A 202 -8.51 3.20 3.24
N GLN A 203 -7.73 2.11 3.34
CA GLN A 203 -8.20 0.77 3.67
C GLN A 203 -7.41 0.23 4.86
N LEU A 204 -8.07 -0.42 5.81
CA LEU A 204 -7.47 -0.85 7.08
C LEU A 204 -7.60 -2.37 7.32
N GLY A 205 -6.55 -2.97 7.86
CA GLY A 205 -6.58 -4.33 8.42
C GLY A 205 -6.45 -5.46 7.40
N GLY A 206 -5.78 -5.24 6.27
CA GLY A 206 -5.46 -6.28 5.30
C GLY A 206 -4.26 -7.13 5.73
N LYS A 207 -4.30 -8.43 5.40
CA LYS A 207 -3.15 -9.33 5.57
C LYS A 207 -3.20 -10.53 4.65
N LEU A 208 -2.02 -11.03 4.32
CA LEU A 208 -1.80 -12.42 3.89
C LEU A 208 -1.24 -13.25 5.06
N GLY A 209 -1.18 -14.56 4.87
CA GLY A 209 -0.67 -15.52 5.85
C GLY A 209 -1.68 -16.63 6.10
N ARG A 210 -1.61 -17.27 7.28
CA ARG A 210 -2.47 -18.40 7.64
C ARG A 210 -3.97 -18.06 7.62
N HIS A 211 -4.32 -16.82 7.96
CA HIS A 211 -5.70 -16.32 7.94
C HIS A 211 -5.72 -15.03 7.10
N PRO A 212 -5.82 -15.14 5.76
CA PRO A 212 -5.82 -13.98 4.88
C PRO A 212 -7.12 -13.17 5.03
N ARG A 213 -7.01 -11.86 4.89
CA ARG A 213 -8.12 -10.90 4.99
C ARG A 213 -7.84 -9.69 4.12
N LEU A 214 -8.84 -9.23 3.37
CA LEU A 214 -8.76 -7.95 2.67
C LEU A 214 -9.03 -6.79 3.63
N ALA A 215 -8.32 -5.68 3.40
CA ALA A 215 -8.50 -4.45 4.15
C ALA A 215 -9.91 -3.88 3.94
N ARG A 216 -10.47 -3.28 4.99
CA ARG A 216 -11.78 -2.62 4.95
C ARG A 216 -11.61 -1.15 4.59
N GLU A 217 -12.34 -0.70 3.58
CA GLU A 217 -12.29 0.69 3.13
C GLU A 217 -12.98 1.64 4.11
N LEU A 218 -12.33 2.77 4.38
CA LEU A 218 -12.93 3.92 5.06
C LEU A 218 -13.79 4.70 4.06
N PRO A 219 -14.98 5.18 4.46
CA PRO A 219 -15.79 6.01 3.58
C PRO A 219 -15.10 7.36 3.34
N GLY A 220 -15.09 7.82 2.09
CA GLY A 220 -14.63 9.16 1.71
C GLY A 220 -13.24 9.20 1.07
N VAL A 221 -12.87 10.42 0.65
CA VAL A 221 -11.54 10.77 0.13
C VAL A 221 -10.89 11.74 1.10
N PHE A 222 -9.67 11.42 1.51
CA PHE A 222 -8.94 12.12 2.56
C PHE A 222 -7.79 12.94 1.97
N SER A 223 -7.56 14.13 2.52
CA SER A 223 -6.34 14.91 2.24
C SER A 223 -5.10 14.18 2.79
N ALA A 224 -3.91 14.59 2.34
CA ALA A 224 -2.66 14.03 2.85
C ALA A 224 -2.54 14.15 4.38
N ASP A 225 -2.98 15.27 4.96
CA ASP A 225 -2.89 15.48 6.41
C ASP A 225 -3.94 14.67 7.18
N GLN A 226 -5.14 14.47 6.61
CA GLN A 226 -6.12 13.54 7.17
C GLN A 226 -5.59 12.10 7.16
N VAL A 227 -4.91 11.67 6.10
CA VAL A 227 -4.25 10.35 6.04
C VAL A 227 -3.19 10.21 7.13
N VAL A 228 -2.36 11.24 7.35
CA VAL A 228 -1.37 11.27 8.45
C VAL A 228 -2.05 11.09 9.81
N ASN A 229 -3.19 11.74 10.04
CA ASN A 229 -3.97 11.58 11.27
C ASN A 229 -4.58 10.17 11.41
N ILE A 230 -5.08 9.59 10.33
CA ILE A 230 -5.57 8.20 10.32
C ILE A 230 -4.44 7.22 10.67
N VAL A 231 -3.25 7.39 10.09
CA VAL A 231 -2.09 6.55 10.39
C VAL A 231 -1.70 6.69 11.86
N ARG A 232 -1.67 7.90 12.41
CA ARG A 232 -1.41 8.15 13.84
C ARG A 232 -2.43 7.43 14.74
N ALA A 233 -3.72 7.49 14.38
CA ALA A 233 -4.78 6.79 15.11
C ALA A 233 -4.62 5.26 15.05
N CYS A 234 -4.21 4.71 13.90
CA CYS A 234 -3.93 3.29 13.73
C CYS A 234 -2.73 2.83 14.56
N ILE A 235 -1.64 3.61 14.58
CA ILE A 235 -0.46 3.35 15.41
C ILE A 235 -0.84 3.34 16.89
N ALA A 236 -1.61 4.34 17.34
CA ALA A 236 -2.06 4.41 18.72
C ALA A 236 -2.96 3.22 19.10
N LEU A 237 -3.88 2.82 18.23
CA LEU A 237 -4.71 1.65 18.41
C LEU A 237 -3.87 0.36 18.49
N TYR A 238 -2.89 0.23 17.59
CA TYR A 238 -1.99 -0.91 17.53
C TYR A 238 -1.21 -1.07 18.83
N LYS A 239 -0.56 0.01 19.30
CA LYS A 239 0.16 0.01 20.57
C LYS A 239 -0.74 -0.29 21.77
N LYS A 240 -2.00 0.15 21.73
CA LYS A 240 -2.96 -0.07 22.81
C LYS A 240 -3.45 -1.52 22.89
N LYS A 241 -3.66 -2.18 21.75
CA LYS A 241 -4.36 -3.48 21.69
C LYS A 241 -3.47 -4.67 21.31
N SER A 242 -2.33 -4.45 20.64
CA SER A 242 -1.46 -5.54 20.22
C SER A 242 -0.68 -6.10 21.41
N THR A 243 -0.82 -7.40 21.62
CA THR A 243 -0.08 -8.18 22.63
C THR A 243 0.44 -9.45 21.98
N ALA A 244 1.57 -9.97 22.44
CA ALA A 244 2.14 -11.23 21.96
C ALA A 244 2.33 -11.30 20.42
N GLY A 245 2.54 -10.16 19.76
CA GLY A 245 2.80 -10.09 18.32
C GLY A 245 1.56 -10.14 17.43
N ALA A 246 0.36 -9.92 17.98
CA ALA A 246 -0.86 -9.84 17.19
C ALA A 246 -0.77 -8.76 16.11
N ARG A 247 -1.08 -9.11 14.87
CA ARG A 247 -1.11 -8.18 13.72
C ARG A 247 -2.19 -7.13 13.92
N PHE A 248 -2.03 -5.94 13.34
CA PHE A 248 -3.07 -4.91 13.33
C PHE A 248 -4.41 -5.43 12.81
N SER A 249 -4.40 -6.20 11.72
CA SER A 249 -5.60 -6.84 11.16
C SER A 249 -6.36 -7.78 12.12
N GLU A 250 -5.71 -8.33 13.15
CA GLU A 250 -6.29 -9.28 14.11
C GLU A 250 -6.97 -8.58 15.29
N ILE A 251 -6.45 -7.42 15.66
CA ILE A 251 -6.98 -6.59 16.76
C ILE A 251 -7.97 -5.53 16.28
N LEU A 252 -8.06 -5.30 14.97
CA LEU A 252 -8.92 -4.28 14.37
C LEU A 252 -10.37 -4.77 14.26
N THR A 253 -11.25 -4.14 15.04
CA THR A 253 -12.70 -4.41 15.03
C THR A 253 -13.45 -3.45 14.11
N GLY A 254 -14.73 -3.73 13.85
CA GLY A 254 -15.58 -2.82 13.08
C GLY A 254 -15.76 -1.46 13.75
N ALA A 255 -16.01 -1.46 15.06
CA ALA A 255 -16.15 -0.24 15.85
C ALA A 255 -14.87 0.63 15.84
N ASP A 256 -13.69 0.01 15.81
CA ASP A 256 -12.43 0.76 15.70
C ASP A 256 -12.33 1.50 14.37
N VAL A 257 -12.73 0.84 13.29
CA VAL A 257 -12.69 1.44 11.95
C VAL A 257 -13.71 2.58 11.85
N ASP A 258 -14.91 2.41 12.40
CA ASP A 258 -15.93 3.48 12.41
C ASP A 258 -15.46 4.68 13.24
N ARG A 259 -14.80 4.43 14.38
CA ARG A 259 -14.19 5.47 15.20
C ARG A 259 -13.07 6.21 14.47
N ILE A 260 -12.19 5.49 13.77
CA ILE A 260 -11.10 6.10 12.98
C ILE A 260 -11.68 6.95 11.85
N ALA A 261 -12.71 6.47 11.15
CA ALA A 261 -13.42 7.23 10.13
C ALA A 261 -14.01 8.52 10.71
N GLY A 262 -14.74 8.45 11.83
CA GLY A 262 -15.35 9.61 12.48
C GLY A 262 -14.32 10.67 12.91
N GLN A 263 -13.16 10.25 13.42
CA GLN A 263 -12.08 11.15 13.83
C GLN A 263 -11.38 11.85 12.66
N ALA A 264 -11.42 11.27 11.46
CA ALA A 264 -10.76 11.80 10.28
C ALA A 264 -11.54 12.94 9.60
N GLY A 265 -12.76 13.26 10.06
CA GLY A 265 -13.59 14.34 9.50
C GLY A 265 -14.12 14.02 8.10
N VAL A 266 -14.66 12.81 7.92
CA VAL A 266 -15.21 12.34 6.65
C VAL A 266 -16.30 13.30 6.16
N GLN A 267 -16.07 13.94 5.02
CA GLN A 267 -17.15 14.45 4.18
C GLN A 267 -17.65 13.25 3.36
N PRO A 268 -18.94 12.88 3.43
CA PRO A 268 -19.50 11.89 2.52
C PRO A 268 -19.22 12.33 1.08
N ILE A 269 -18.86 11.39 0.21
CA ILE A 269 -18.91 11.67 -1.24
C ILE A 269 -20.39 11.92 -1.52
N SER A 270 -20.75 13.17 -1.80
CA SER A 270 -22.12 13.57 -2.14
C SER A 270 -22.61 12.65 -3.27
N GLN A 271 -23.67 11.88 -2.99
CA GLN A 271 -24.31 10.98 -3.95
C GLN A 271 -25.04 11.76 -5.04
#